data_AF-A0AAQ3N935-F1
#
_entry.id   AF-A0AAQ3N935-F1
#
_cell.length_a   1.000
_cell.length_b   1.000
_cell.length_c   1.000
_cell.angle_alpha   90.00
_cell.angle_beta   90.00
_cell.angle_gamma   90.00
#
_symmetry.space_group_name_H-M   'P 1'
#
loop_
_entity.id
_entity.type
_entity.pdbx_description
1 polymer ?
#
loop_
_entity_poly.entity_id
_entity_poly.type
_entity_poly.pdbx_seq_one_letter_code
_entity_poly.pdbx_strand_id
1 'polypeptide(L)'
;MAGKELSKLVAFVKGTQFGLVEYLQREKEGSARLENFASGLELISQKFQMGTLQSRLDADFLLAHMCSVKFKEWIVVLATLLRRSEVLFDLFRHDIRLWKTYSTTMESHPAFTEYQDLLADLEERLSSVPNVERK
;
A
#
# COMPACT_ATOMS: atom_id res chain seq x y z
N MET A 1 -22.65 6.91 -5.89
CA MET A 1 -22.31 7.47 -4.55
C MET A 1 -21.03 6.82 -4.00
N ALA A 2 -19.87 6.97 -4.67
CA ALA A 2 -18.65 6.22 -4.31
C ALA A 2 -17.61 7.00 -3.45
N GLY A 3 -17.94 8.21 -2.98
CA GLY A 3 -16.92 9.15 -2.47
C GLY A 3 -16.65 9.19 -0.97
N LYS A 4 -17.27 8.34 -0.14
CA LYS A 4 -17.14 8.42 1.34
C LYS A 4 -16.92 7.07 2.04
N GLU A 5 -16.62 5.99 1.32
CA GLU A 5 -16.46 4.67 1.95
C GLU A 5 -15.27 4.65 2.92
N LEU A 6 -14.12 5.20 2.50
CA LEU A 6 -12.93 5.30 3.32
C LEU A 6 -13.18 6.13 4.60
N SER A 7 -13.73 7.34 4.46
CA SER A 7 -13.98 8.20 5.62
C SER A 7 -15.01 7.61 6.58
N LYS A 8 -16.01 6.86 6.08
CA LYS A 8 -16.96 6.12 6.92
C LYS A 8 -16.26 5.00 7.69
N LEU A 9 -15.40 4.22 7.04
CA LEU A 9 -14.62 3.18 7.69
C LEU A 9 -13.73 3.77 8.80
N VAL A 10 -12.98 4.82 8.49
CA VAL A 10 -12.08 5.44 9.48
C VAL A 10 -12.86 6.10 10.61
N ALA A 11 -13.98 6.76 10.32
CA ALA A 11 -14.87 7.30 11.36
C ALA A 11 -15.44 6.19 12.25
N PHE A 12 -15.83 5.04 11.67
CA PHE A 12 -16.28 3.88 12.42
C PHE A 12 -15.18 3.34 13.33
N VAL A 13 -13.97 3.11 12.80
CA VAL A 13 -12.83 2.61 13.59
C VAL A 13 -12.41 3.59 14.69
N LYS A 14 -12.48 4.90 14.45
CA LYS A 14 -12.16 5.91 15.47
C LYS A 14 -13.28 6.07 16.51
N GLY A 15 -14.53 5.91 16.09
CA GLY A 15 -15.71 6.12 16.94
C GLY A 15 -16.16 4.87 17.71
N THR A 16 -15.69 3.70 17.31
CA THR A 16 -15.97 2.42 17.97
C THR A 16 -14.65 1.84 18.46
N GLN A 17 -14.63 1.12 19.59
CA GLN A 17 -13.42 0.40 20.04
C GLN A 17 -13.12 -0.83 19.16
N PHE A 18 -13.42 -0.75 17.86
CA PHE A 18 -13.22 -1.82 16.91
C PHE A 18 -11.73 -2.12 16.79
N GLY A 19 -11.36 -3.37 17.09
CA GLY A 19 -10.00 -3.88 16.97
C GLY A 19 -9.60 -4.04 15.51
N LEU A 20 -9.33 -2.94 14.80
CA LEU A 20 -8.94 -2.98 13.38
C LEU A 20 -7.69 -3.84 13.16
N VAL A 21 -6.72 -3.76 14.08
CA VAL A 21 -5.50 -4.58 14.06
C VAL A 21 -5.86 -6.07 14.12
N GLU A 22 -6.70 -6.48 15.06
CA GLU A 22 -7.13 -7.89 15.22
C GLU A 22 -7.91 -8.38 14.00
N TYR A 23 -8.80 -7.53 13.47
CA TYR A 23 -9.56 -7.83 12.27
C TYR A 23 -8.65 -8.04 11.07
N LEU A 24 -7.71 -7.13 10.81
CA LEU A 24 -6.77 -7.23 9.70
C LEU A 24 -5.85 -8.44 9.83
N GLN A 25 -5.43 -8.80 11.05
CA GLN A 25 -4.66 -10.02 11.29
C GLN A 25 -5.44 -11.27 10.90
N ARG A 26 -6.73 -11.33 11.22
CA ARG A 26 -7.61 -12.45 10.85
C ARG A 26 -7.86 -12.53 9.35
N GLU A 27 -8.13 -11.39 8.73
CA GLU A 27 -8.48 -11.35 7.30
C GLU A 27 -7.29 -11.42 6.36
N LYS A 28 -6.06 -11.31 6.88
CA LYS A 28 -4.83 -11.32 6.08
C LYS A 28 -4.72 -12.53 5.14
N GLU A 29 -5.16 -13.70 5.59
CA GLU A 29 -5.19 -14.93 4.79
C GLU A 29 -6.59 -15.29 4.26
N GLY A 30 -7.57 -14.42 4.52
CA GLY A 30 -8.98 -14.59 4.19
C GLY A 30 -9.44 -13.63 3.09
N SER A 31 -10.50 -12.87 3.37
CA SER A 31 -11.18 -12.05 2.35
C SER A 31 -10.36 -10.83 1.89
N ALA A 32 -9.34 -10.43 2.67
CA ALA A 32 -8.47 -9.33 2.32
C ALA A 32 -7.24 -9.77 1.50
N ARG A 33 -7.09 -11.06 1.14
CA ARG A 33 -5.96 -11.50 0.33
C ARG A 33 -6.01 -10.87 -1.07
N LEU A 34 -4.88 -10.32 -1.53
CA LEU A 34 -4.78 -9.76 -2.87
C LEU A 34 -4.46 -10.86 -3.89
N GLU A 35 -5.15 -10.84 -5.03
CA GLU A 35 -4.81 -11.70 -6.17
C GLU A 35 -3.54 -11.22 -6.87
N ASN A 36 -3.42 -9.91 -7.06
CA ASN A 36 -2.23 -9.23 -7.57
C ASN A 36 -2.26 -7.72 -7.21
N PHE A 37 -1.14 -7.02 -7.44
CA PHE A 37 -1.04 -5.60 -7.11
C PHE A 37 -1.89 -4.70 -8.02
N ALA A 38 -2.08 -5.08 -9.28
CA ALA A 38 -2.87 -4.28 -10.23
C ALA A 38 -4.34 -4.20 -9.78
N SER A 39 -4.96 -5.34 -9.47
CA SER A 39 -6.34 -5.39 -8.99
C SER A 39 -6.50 -4.67 -7.65
N GLY A 40 -5.51 -4.75 -6.75
CA GLY A 40 -5.50 -3.99 -5.50
C GLY A 40 -5.46 -2.47 -5.72
N LEU A 41 -4.59 -2.01 -6.61
CA LEU A 41 -4.46 -0.58 -6.95
C LEU A 41 -5.69 -0.06 -7.67
N GLU A 42 -6.28 -0.82 -8.60
CA GLU A 42 -7.52 -0.45 -9.28
C GLU A 42 -8.68 -0.37 -8.29
N LEU A 43 -8.85 -1.39 -7.44
CA LEU A 43 -9.91 -1.46 -6.45
C LEU A 43 -9.84 -0.25 -5.50
N ILE A 44 -8.65 0.07 -4.99
CA ILE A 44 -8.51 1.17 -4.05
C ILE A 44 -8.63 2.53 -4.75
N SER A 45 -8.10 2.68 -5.97
CA SER A 45 -8.20 3.93 -6.74
C SER A 45 -9.66 4.24 -7.12
N GLN A 46 -10.47 3.20 -7.38
CA GLN A 46 -11.91 3.36 -7.63
C GLN A 46 -12.68 3.72 -6.35
N LYS A 47 -12.34 3.11 -5.22
CA LYS A 47 -13.06 3.31 -3.95
C LYS A 47 -12.62 4.57 -3.20
N PHE A 48 -11.37 5.00 -3.37
CA PHE A 48 -10.77 6.08 -2.61
C PHE A 48 -10.70 7.31 -3.50
N GLN A 49 -11.57 8.28 -3.24
CA GLN A 49 -11.47 9.58 -3.90
C GLN A 49 -10.33 10.39 -3.28
N MET A 50 -9.11 10.23 -3.80
CA MET A 50 -7.88 10.88 -3.29
C MET A 50 -7.76 12.38 -3.61
N GLY A 51 -8.82 12.98 -4.15
CA GLY A 51 -8.92 14.40 -4.47
C GLY A 51 -9.10 15.32 -3.25
N THR A 52 -9.35 14.76 -2.06
CA THR A 52 -9.51 15.55 -0.82
C THR A 52 -8.41 15.27 0.19
N LEU A 53 -8.06 16.28 1.00
CA LEU A 53 -7.11 16.13 2.11
C LEU A 53 -7.59 15.07 3.12
N GLN A 54 -8.89 15.02 3.42
CA GLN A 54 -9.44 14.06 4.37
C GLN A 54 -9.24 12.62 3.91
N SER A 55 -9.48 12.32 2.63
CA SER A 55 -9.24 10.98 2.08
C SER A 55 -7.78 10.56 2.22
N ARG A 56 -6.84 11.50 2.02
CA ARG A 56 -5.41 11.23 2.20
C ARG A 56 -5.07 10.91 3.66
N LEU A 57 -5.59 11.70 4.60
CA LEU A 57 -5.39 11.46 6.04
C LEU A 57 -6.02 10.13 6.50
N ASP A 58 -7.19 9.78 5.97
CA ASP A 58 -7.86 8.51 6.27
C ASP A 58 -7.07 7.32 5.70
N ALA A 59 -6.49 7.47 4.50
CA ALA A 59 -5.63 6.45 3.90
C ALA A 59 -4.29 6.31 4.65
N ASP A 60 -3.67 7.42 5.08
CA ASP A 60 -2.48 7.40 5.94
C ASP A 60 -2.77 6.70 7.28
N PHE A 61 -3.96 6.92 7.85
CA PHE A 61 -4.40 6.23 9.06
C PHE A 61 -4.48 4.70 8.83
N LEU A 62 -5.07 4.25 7.72
CA LEU A 62 -5.11 2.82 7.40
C LEU A 62 -3.73 2.24 7.14
N LEU A 63 -2.86 2.97 6.42
CA LEU A 63 -1.48 2.54 6.15
C LEU A 63 -0.73 2.25 7.45
N ALA A 64 -0.83 3.12 8.46
CA ALA A 64 -0.20 2.91 9.77
C ALA A 64 -0.67 1.61 10.44
N HIS A 65 -1.97 1.29 10.36
CA HIS A 65 -2.51 0.04 10.92
C HIS A 65 -2.03 -1.19 10.16
N MET A 66 -2.03 -1.13 8.82
CA MET A 66 -1.51 -2.20 7.96
C MET A 66 -0.03 -2.47 8.24
N CYS A 67 0.77 -1.42 8.45
CA CYS A 67 2.17 -1.53 8.88
C CYS A 67 2.30 -2.27 10.22
N SER A 68 1.45 -1.97 11.21
CA SER A 68 1.50 -2.64 12.52
C SER A 68 1.25 -4.15 12.43
N VAL A 69 0.38 -4.59 11.52
CA VAL A 69 0.06 -6.02 11.30
C VAL A 69 0.94 -6.68 10.24
N LYS A 70 1.91 -5.95 9.67
CA LYS A 70 2.80 -6.41 8.60
C LYS A 70 2.03 -7.00 7.40
N PHE A 71 0.93 -6.35 7.01
CA PHE A 71 0.13 -6.77 5.86
C PHE A 71 0.76 -6.24 4.56
N LYS A 72 1.89 -6.84 4.17
CA LYS A 72 2.77 -6.37 3.10
C LYS A 72 2.05 -5.96 1.82
N GLU A 73 1.11 -6.77 1.33
CA GLU A 73 0.44 -6.52 0.06
C GLU A 73 -0.35 -5.21 0.07
N TRP A 74 -1.17 -4.98 1.11
CA TRP A 74 -1.91 -3.72 1.26
C TRP A 74 -1.04 -2.54 1.67
N ILE A 75 0.07 -2.78 2.38
CA ILE A 75 1.07 -1.73 2.62
C ILE A 75 1.60 -1.21 1.28
N VAL A 76 1.97 -2.10 0.35
CA VAL A 76 2.42 -1.71 -0.99
C VAL A 76 1.33 -0.89 -1.70
N VAL A 77 0.11 -1.43 -1.78
CA VAL A 77 -1.01 -0.76 -2.48
C VAL A 77 -1.29 0.65 -1.93
N LEU A 78 -1.42 0.79 -0.61
CA LEU A 78 -1.69 2.08 0.03
C LEU A 78 -0.50 3.04 -0.06
N ALA A 79 0.72 2.55 0.14
CA ALA A 79 1.92 3.39 0.08
C ALA A 79 2.19 3.88 -1.35
N THR A 80 1.88 3.09 -2.39
CA THR A 80 1.90 3.52 -3.79
C THR A 80 0.87 4.62 -4.03
N LEU A 81 -0.39 4.40 -3.65
CA LEU A 81 -1.46 5.40 -3.81
C LEU A 81 -1.12 6.74 -3.11
N LEU A 82 -0.48 6.67 -1.94
CA LEU A 82 -0.04 7.83 -1.16
C LEU A 82 1.34 8.36 -1.57
N ARG A 83 2.02 7.71 -2.53
CA ARG A 83 3.38 8.02 -2.98
C ARG A 83 4.40 8.10 -1.83
N ARG A 84 4.30 7.18 -0.86
CA ARG A 84 5.19 7.08 0.31
C ARG A 84 6.43 6.27 -0.04
N SER A 85 7.38 6.87 -0.76
CA SER A 85 8.62 6.21 -1.21
C SER A 85 9.42 5.59 -0.06
N GLU A 86 9.54 6.26 1.09
CA GLU A 86 10.27 5.73 2.26
C GLU A 86 9.70 4.40 2.78
N VAL A 87 8.37 4.27 2.82
CA VAL A 87 7.69 3.05 3.30
C VAL A 87 7.91 1.91 2.31
N LEU A 88 7.78 2.21 1.01
CA LEU A 88 8.02 1.23 -0.06
C LEU A 88 9.48 0.78 -0.09
N PHE A 89 10.42 1.72 0.01
CA PHE A 89 11.85 1.45 0.04
C PHE A 89 12.21 0.55 1.23
N ASP A 90 11.74 0.89 2.44
CA ASP A 90 11.99 0.07 3.62
C ASP A 90 11.41 -1.35 3.48
N LEU A 91 10.26 -1.49 2.84
CA LEU A 91 9.67 -2.81 2.60
C LEU A 91 10.47 -3.62 1.58
N PHE A 92 10.79 -3.00 0.44
CA PHE A 92 11.45 -3.66 -0.69
C PHE A 92 12.92 -3.98 -0.46
N ARG A 93 13.66 -3.16 0.29
CA ARG A 93 15.06 -3.46 0.65
C ARG A 93 15.19 -4.76 1.47
N HIS A 94 14.16 -5.09 2.25
CA HIS A 94 14.12 -6.32 3.04
C HIS A 94 13.50 -7.51 2.28
N ASP A 95 12.86 -7.27 1.14
CA ASP A 95 12.15 -8.27 0.35
C ASP A 95 12.25 -7.96 -1.16
N ILE A 96 13.43 -8.20 -1.73
CA ILE A 96 13.72 -7.93 -3.15
C ILE A 96 12.80 -8.75 -4.08
N ARG A 97 12.30 -9.91 -3.62
CA ARG A 97 11.34 -10.70 -4.40
C ARG A 97 10.02 -9.96 -4.57
N LEU A 98 9.52 -9.36 -3.48
CA LEU A 98 8.34 -8.51 -3.52
C LEU A 98 8.51 -7.33 -4.47
N TRP A 99 9.68 -6.67 -4.45
CA TRP A 99 10.01 -5.61 -5.41
C TRP A 99 9.86 -6.09 -6.85
N LYS A 100 10.51 -7.20 -7.22
CA LYS A 100 10.45 -7.75 -8.58
C LYS A 100 9.02 -8.05 -9.03
N THR A 101 8.21 -8.68 -8.17
CA THR A 101 6.81 -8.96 -8.51
C THR A 101 6.02 -7.66 -8.69
N TYR A 102 6.23 -6.68 -7.82
CA TYR A 102 5.55 -5.39 -7.88
C TYR A 102 5.96 -4.58 -9.12
N SER A 103 7.25 -4.40 -9.38
CA SER A 103 7.77 -3.62 -10.51
C SER A 103 7.33 -4.22 -11.85
N THR A 104 7.44 -5.55 -12.03
CA THR A 104 6.94 -6.22 -13.24
C THR A 104 5.43 -6.05 -13.40
N THR A 105 4.66 -6.06 -12.30
CA THR A 105 3.22 -5.80 -12.37
C THR A 105 2.96 -4.37 -12.85
N MET A 106 3.68 -3.38 -12.33
CA MET A 106 3.50 -1.99 -12.70
C MET A 106 3.89 -1.72 -14.17
N GLU A 107 5.00 -2.29 -14.62
CA GLU A 107 5.48 -2.16 -16.02
C GLU A 107 4.51 -2.80 -17.03
N SER A 108 3.85 -3.89 -16.64
CA SER A 108 2.91 -4.61 -17.50
C SER A 108 1.55 -3.91 -17.67
N HIS A 109 1.25 -2.88 -16.86
CA HIS A 109 -0.05 -2.22 -16.82
C HIS A 109 0.05 -0.72 -17.14
N PRO A 110 -0.33 -0.28 -18.35
CA PRO A 110 -0.23 1.13 -18.77
C PRO A 110 -1.03 2.12 -17.90
N ALA A 111 -2.03 1.62 -17.18
CA ALA A 111 -2.84 2.42 -16.26
C ALA A 111 -2.04 3.01 -15.09
N PHE A 112 -0.87 2.46 -14.76
CA PHE A 112 -0.04 2.89 -13.63
C PHE A 112 1.14 3.78 -14.04
N THR A 113 1.08 4.38 -15.23
CA THR A 113 2.10 5.31 -15.76
C THR A 113 2.36 6.50 -14.83
N GLU A 114 1.36 6.93 -14.05
CA GLU A 114 1.50 8.00 -13.06
C GLU A 114 2.48 7.69 -11.91
N TYR A 115 2.86 6.43 -11.71
CA TYR A 115 3.80 6.00 -10.67
C TYR A 115 5.21 5.71 -11.23
N GLN A 116 5.48 5.95 -12.52
CA GLN A 116 6.78 5.62 -13.11
C GLN A 116 7.95 6.36 -12.48
N ASP A 117 7.78 7.63 -12.10
CA ASP A 117 8.79 8.41 -11.40
C ASP A 117 9.06 7.86 -9.99
N LEU A 118 8.02 7.40 -9.29
CA LEU A 118 8.16 6.72 -8.00
C LEU A 118 8.94 5.39 -8.15
N LEU A 119 8.66 4.62 -9.21
CA LEU A 119 9.36 3.36 -9.49
C LEU A 119 10.84 3.61 -9.81
N ALA A 120 11.14 4.66 -10.60
CA ALA A 120 12.50 5.04 -10.93
C ALA A 120 13.30 5.44 -9.68
N ASP A 121 12.74 6.28 -8.80
CA ASP A 121 13.35 6.64 -7.50
C ASP A 121 13.63 5.40 -6.64
N LEU A 122 12.66 4.48 -6.56
CA LEU A 122 12.83 3.24 -5.79
C LEU A 122 13.93 2.34 -6.38
N GLU A 123 13.99 2.16 -7.70
CA GLU A 123 15.02 1.34 -8.35
C GLU A 123 16.43 1.92 -8.12
N GLU A 124 16.59 3.24 -8.26
CA GLU A 124 17.86 3.92 -7.97
C GLU A 124 18.29 3.73 -6.51
N ARG A 125 17.35 3.89 -5.58
CA ARG A 125 17.61 3.71 -4.15
C ARG A 125 17.92 2.25 -3.80
N LEU A 126 17.21 1.29 -4.38
CA LEU A 126 17.41 -0.14 -4.11
C LEU A 126 18.73 -0.66 -4.71
N SER A 127 19.15 -0.13 -5.86
CA SER A 127 20.43 -0.47 -6.50
C SER A 127 21.65 0.17 -5.83
N SER A 128 21.48 1.33 -5.17
CA SER A 128 22.54 2.02 -4.43
C SER A 128 22.79 1.47 -3.02
N VAL A 129 21.90 0.62 -2.49
CA VAL A 129 22.17 -0.07 -1.23
C VAL A 129 23.29 -1.09 -1.45
N PRO A 130 24.49 -0.90 -0.86
CA PRO A 130 25.49 -1.95 -0.88
C PRO A 130 24.85 -3.18 -0.25
N ASN A 131 24.99 -4.34 -0.89
CA ASN A 131 24.53 -5.62 -0.37
C ASN A 131 25.27 -5.89 0.94
N VAL A 132 24.84 -5.29 2.04
CA VAL A 132 25.30 -5.61 3.38
C VAL A 132 24.63 -6.93 3.68
N GLU A 133 25.24 -7.99 3.14
CA GLU A 133 25.07 -9.33 3.64
C GLU A 133 25.15 -9.24 5.16
N ARG A 134 24.06 -9.66 5.81
CA ARG A 134 24.05 -9.90 7.25
C ARG A 134 25.25 -10.78 7.57
N LYS A 135 26.20 -10.22 8.31
CA LYS A 135 27.18 -11.00 9.03
C LYS A 135 26.53 -11.56 10.30
#